data_AF-A0A844GFX7-F1
#
_entry.id   AF-A0A844GFX7-F1
#
_cell.length_a   1.000
_cell.length_b   1.000
_cell.length_c   1.000
_cell.angle_alpha   90.00
_cell.angle_beta   90.00
_cell.angle_gamma   90.00
#
_symmetry.space_group_name_H-M   'P 1'
#
loop_
_entity.id
_entity.type
_entity.pdbx_description
1 polymer ?
#
loop_
_entity_poly.entity_id
_entity_poly.type
_entity_poly.pdbx_seq_one_letter_code
_entity_poly.pdbx_strand_id
1 'polypeptide(L)'
;MQEVRKQKGQRLRVALKQVLRKKGERISSPAARLGISQSYLSQLLNGDKPMDGIDDDLLRQFAAYLDVPGVAGFILAERLTAADFLATSPSLGERLSRGNDAGWPVISRY
;
A
#
# COMPACT_ATOMS: atom_id res chain seq x y z
N MET A 1 -6.60 29.32 10.82
CA MET A 1 -5.72 28.58 9.89
C MET A 1 -6.28 27.18 9.77
N GLN A 2 -6.69 26.73 8.58
CA GLN A 2 -7.22 25.37 8.43
C GLN A 2 -6.07 24.37 8.42
N GLU A 3 -6.18 23.36 9.27
CA GLU A 3 -5.26 22.25 9.37
C GLU A 3 -5.36 21.43 8.08
N VAL A 4 -4.39 21.61 7.18
CA VAL A 4 -4.28 20.81 5.96
C VAL A 4 -4.03 19.38 6.39
N ARG A 5 -5.10 18.58 6.56
CA ARG A 5 -5.01 17.14 6.73
C ARG A 5 -4.17 16.62 5.57
N LYS A 6 -2.91 16.27 5.87
CA LYS A 6 -1.96 15.69 4.93
C LYS A 6 -2.62 14.43 4.36
N GLN A 7 -3.24 14.54 3.18
CA GLN A 7 -3.99 13.43 2.60
C GLN A 7 -2.98 12.38 2.13
N LYS A 8 -2.73 11.37 2.97
CA LYS A 8 -1.91 10.21 2.62
C LYS A 8 -2.42 9.59 1.31
N GLY A 9 -1.49 9.11 0.49
CA GLY A 9 -1.78 8.52 -0.81
C GLY A 9 -1.94 9.52 -1.95
N GLN A 10 -1.51 10.77 -1.76
CA GLN A 10 -1.46 11.75 -2.85
C GLN A 10 -0.55 11.28 -4.00
N ARG A 11 0.57 10.62 -3.69
CA ARG A 11 1.49 10.07 -4.70
C ARG A 11 0.81 8.97 -5.53
N LEU A 12 0.12 8.03 -4.87
CA LEU A 12 -0.67 7.00 -5.54
C LEU A 12 -1.73 7.60 -6.47
N ARG A 13 -2.46 8.61 -6.00
CA ARG A 13 -3.47 9.33 -6.78
C ARG A 13 -2.88 9.96 -8.04
N VAL A 14 -1.75 10.66 -7.90
CA VAL A 14 -1.06 11.29 -9.03
C VAL A 14 -0.59 10.24 -10.04
N ALA A 15 0.01 9.14 -9.57
CA ALA A 15 0.46 8.05 -10.43
C ALA A 15 -0.71 7.44 -11.23
N LEU A 16 -1.84 7.15 -10.56
CA LEU A 16 -3.04 6.62 -11.22
C LEU A 16 -3.57 7.58 -12.30
N LYS A 17 -3.67 8.88 -12.00
CA LYS A 17 -4.09 9.89 -12.99
C LYS A 17 -3.14 9.93 -14.20
N GLN A 18 -1.84 9.86 -13.97
CA GLN A 18 -0.86 9.87 -15.06
C GLN A 18 -1.00 8.63 -15.95
N VAL A 19 -1.15 7.44 -15.38
CA VAL A 19 -1.33 6.21 -16.14
C VAL A 19 -2.66 6.21 -16.91
N LEU A 20 -3.76 6.64 -16.29
CA LEU A 20 -5.05 6.81 -16.97
C LEU A 20 -4.93 7.73 -18.19
N ARG A 21 -4.28 8.89 -18.03
CA ARG A 21 -4.06 9.85 -19.12
C ARG A 21 -3.16 9.27 -20.21
N LYS A 22 -2.10 8.54 -19.85
CA LYS A 22 -1.18 7.90 -20.80
C LYS A 22 -1.86 6.78 -21.61
N LYS A 23 -2.74 5.99 -20.97
CA LYS A 23 -3.48 4.89 -21.61
C LYS A 23 -4.68 5.38 -22.43
N GLY A 24 -5.13 6.63 -22.25
CA GLY A 24 -6.32 7.16 -22.92
C GLY A 24 -7.62 6.46 -22.50
N GLU A 25 -7.62 5.76 -21.37
CA GLU A 25 -8.75 4.97 -20.90
C GLU A 25 -9.80 5.86 -20.22
N ARG A 26 -11.08 5.55 -20.46
CA ARG A 26 -12.18 6.08 -19.64
C ARG A 26 -12.16 5.40 -18.28
N ILE A 27 -12.46 6.14 -17.20
CA ILE A 27 -12.47 5.64 -15.80
C ILE A 27 -13.26 4.33 -15.61
N SER A 28 -14.30 4.09 -16.42
CA SER A 28 -15.08 2.85 -16.37
C SER A 28 -14.26 1.59 -16.64
N SER A 29 -13.25 1.66 -17.52
CA SER A 29 -12.40 0.51 -17.87
C SER A 29 -11.50 0.05 -16.72
N PRO A 30 -10.67 0.91 -16.09
CA PRO A 30 -9.90 0.52 -14.92
C PRO A 30 -10.79 0.22 -13.71
N ALA A 31 -11.94 0.90 -13.52
CA ALA A 31 -12.86 0.57 -12.43
C ALA A 31 -13.34 -0.89 -12.52
N ALA A 32 -13.76 -1.34 -13.71
CA ALA A 32 -14.15 -2.71 -13.95
C ALA A 32 -13.00 -3.70 -13.72
N ARG A 33 -11.78 -3.37 -14.19
CA ARG A 33 -10.59 -4.23 -14.00
C ARG A 33 -10.19 -4.35 -12.52
N LEU A 34 -10.39 -3.29 -11.75
CA LEU A 34 -10.09 -3.23 -10.31
C LEU A 34 -11.24 -3.73 -9.43
N GLY A 35 -12.34 -4.22 -10.01
CA GLY A 35 -13.48 -4.72 -9.26
C GLY A 35 -14.19 -3.67 -8.40
N ILE A 36 -14.06 -2.37 -8.73
CA ILE A 36 -14.67 -1.27 -7.97
C ILE A 36 -15.65 -0.47 -8.83
N SER A 37 -16.55 0.27 -8.17
CA SER A 37 -17.46 1.14 -8.90
C SER A 37 -16.73 2.33 -9.53
N GLN A 38 -17.19 2.77 -10.71
CA GLN A 38 -16.64 3.95 -11.40
C GLN A 38 -16.73 5.21 -10.52
N SER A 39 -17.83 5.37 -9.78
CA SER A 39 -18.02 6.48 -8.85
C SER A 39 -16.98 6.45 -7.73
N TYR A 40 -16.71 5.28 -7.15
CA TYR A 40 -15.71 5.14 -6.11
C TYR A 40 -14.30 5.46 -6.62
N LEU A 41 -13.92 4.95 -7.79
CA LEU A 41 -12.63 5.30 -8.42
C LEU A 41 -12.53 6.81 -8.69
N SER A 42 -13.60 7.43 -9.20
CA SER A 42 -13.63 8.87 -9.43
C SER A 42 -13.44 9.67 -8.13
N GLN A 43 -14.12 9.28 -7.05
CA GLN A 43 -14.01 9.93 -5.75
C GLN A 43 -12.59 9.80 -5.17
N LEU A 44 -11.95 8.64 -5.33
CA LEU A 44 -10.54 8.44 -4.93
C LEU A 44 -9.59 9.33 -5.73
N LEU A 45 -9.78 9.39 -7.06
CA LEU A 45 -8.95 10.20 -7.95
C LEU A 45 -9.14 11.70 -7.71
N ASN A 46 -10.36 12.17 -7.45
CA ASN A 46 -10.65 13.57 -7.19
C ASN A 46 -10.24 14.02 -5.78
N GLY A 47 -10.13 13.06 -4.86
CA GLY A 47 -9.79 13.32 -3.46
C GLY A 47 -10.98 13.53 -2.55
N ASP A 48 -12.19 13.28 -3.05
CA ASP A 48 -13.44 13.25 -2.28
C ASP A 48 -13.41 12.11 -1.25
N LYS A 49 -12.78 10.98 -1.61
CA LYS A 49 -12.48 9.88 -0.69
C LYS A 49 -10.99 9.78 -0.36
N PRO A 50 -10.65 9.51 0.92
CA PRO A 50 -9.27 9.32 1.33
C PRO A 50 -8.71 8.01 0.77
N MET A 51 -7.43 8.04 0.38
CA MET A 51 -6.67 6.85 -0.07
C MET A 51 -6.12 6.02 1.11
N ASP A 52 -6.22 6.51 2.36
CA ASP A 52 -5.72 5.83 3.55
C ASP A 52 -6.60 4.62 3.94
N GLY A 53 -7.90 4.67 3.62
CA GLY A 53 -8.88 3.64 3.99
C GLY A 53 -9.02 2.52 2.96
N ILE A 54 -8.11 2.42 1.99
CA ILE A 54 -8.16 1.37 0.97
C ILE A 54 -7.53 0.10 1.54
N ASP A 55 -8.20 -1.04 1.35
CA ASP A 55 -7.65 -2.34 1.71
C ASP A 55 -6.39 -2.70 0.90
N ASP A 56 -5.62 -3.64 1.44
CA ASP A 56 -4.34 -4.06 0.89
C ASP A 56 -4.49 -4.73 -0.48
N ASP A 57 -5.59 -5.41 -0.73
CA ASP A 57 -5.85 -6.13 -1.98
C ASP A 57 -6.07 -5.14 -3.12
N LEU A 58 -6.89 -4.12 -2.91
CA LEU A 58 -7.12 -3.04 -3.86
C LEU A 58 -5.84 -2.20 -4.05
N LEU A 59 -5.02 -2.04 -3.00
CA LEU A 59 -3.71 -1.40 -3.13
C LEU A 59 -2.77 -2.18 -4.07
N ARG A 60 -2.74 -3.51 -3.94
CA ARG A 60 -1.98 -4.41 -4.82
C ARG A 60 -2.51 -4.36 -6.26
N GLN A 61 -3.83 -4.27 -6.42
CA GLN A 61 -4.44 -4.09 -7.74
C GLN A 61 -4.08 -2.75 -8.37
N PHE A 62 -4.01 -1.67 -7.59
CA PHE A 62 -3.50 -0.39 -8.08
C PHE A 62 -2.03 -0.48 -8.50
N ALA A 63 -1.18 -1.15 -7.72
CA ALA A 63 0.21 -1.39 -8.10
C ALA A 63 0.33 -2.17 -9.41
N ALA A 64 -0.47 -3.24 -9.57
CA ALA A 64 -0.55 -4.00 -10.82
C ALA A 64 -1.04 -3.15 -12.01
N TYR A 65 -2.02 -2.27 -11.79
CA TYR A 65 -2.50 -1.35 -12.84
C TYR A 65 -1.44 -0.33 -13.28
N LEU A 66 -0.60 0.11 -12.34
CA LEU A 66 0.53 1.00 -12.55
C LEU A 66 1.77 0.30 -13.14
N ASP A 67 1.74 -1.03 -13.29
CA ASP A 67 2.87 -1.85 -13.74
C ASP A 67 4.10 -1.73 -12.81
N VAL A 68 3.85 -1.74 -11.49
CA VAL A 68 4.90 -1.68 -10.46
C VAL A 68 4.74 -2.81 -9.44
N PRO A 69 5.82 -3.19 -8.71
CA PRO A 69 5.72 -4.18 -7.65
C PRO A 69 4.70 -3.80 -6.57
N GLY A 70 4.04 -4.79 -5.97
CA GLY A 70 3.00 -4.56 -4.95
C GLY A 70 3.46 -3.64 -3.81
N VAL A 71 4.71 -3.79 -3.35
CA VAL A 71 5.32 -2.94 -2.31
C VAL A 71 5.35 -1.46 -2.69
N ALA A 72 5.50 -1.14 -3.98
CA ALA A 72 5.49 0.24 -4.46
C ALA A 72 4.10 0.88 -4.28
N GLY A 73 3.02 0.10 -4.34
CA GLY A 73 1.67 0.57 -3.99
C GLY A 73 1.59 1.10 -2.57
N PHE A 74 2.18 0.38 -1.60
CA PHE A 74 2.22 0.78 -0.19
C PHE A 74 3.07 2.02 0.05
N ILE A 75 4.18 2.15 -0.66
CA ILE A 75 5.04 3.36 -0.61
C ILE A 75 4.29 4.56 -1.20
N LEU A 76 3.63 4.38 -2.35
CA LEU A 76 2.84 5.44 -3.01
C LEU A 76 1.61 5.85 -2.20
N ALA A 77 1.05 4.91 -1.43
CA ALA A 77 -0.02 5.16 -0.47
C ALA A 77 0.46 5.83 0.82
N GLU A 78 1.79 6.01 1.00
CA GLU A 78 2.40 6.51 2.23
C GLU A 78 2.11 5.61 3.46
N ARG A 79 1.86 4.31 3.22
CA ARG A 79 1.70 3.27 4.25
C ARG A 79 3.03 2.62 4.64
N LEU A 80 4.00 2.66 3.74
CA LEU A 80 5.39 2.29 3.99
C LEU A 80 6.30 3.48 3.72
N THR A 81 7.28 3.66 4.61
CA THR A 81 8.29 4.71 4.57
C THR A 81 9.68 4.09 4.56
N ALA A 82 10.71 4.89 4.26
CA ALA A 82 12.10 4.40 4.31
C ALA A 82 12.49 3.87 5.71
N ALA A 83 11.92 4.43 6.77
CA ALA A 83 12.17 4.00 8.14
C ALA A 83 11.75 2.55 8.40
N ASP A 84 10.72 2.07 7.70
CA ASP A 84 10.22 0.69 7.82
C ASP A 84 11.19 -0.36 7.24
N PHE A 85 12.12 0.07 6.38
CA PHE A 85 13.15 -0.79 5.78
C PHE A 85 14.52 -0.61 6.43
N LEU A 86 14.79 0.59 6.96
CA LEU A 86 16.09 0.98 7.51
C LEU A 86 16.19 0.79 9.03
N ALA A 87 15.12 0.33 9.69
CA ALA A 87 15.19 -0.01 11.10
C ALA A 87 16.30 -1.03 11.34
N THR A 88 17.29 -0.66 12.15
CA THR A 88 18.34 -1.54 12.65
C THR A 88 17.69 -2.60 13.54
N SER A 89 17.12 -3.62 12.92
CA SER A 89 16.74 -4.83 13.63
C SER A 89 18.05 -5.48 14.09
N PRO A 90 18.17 -5.92 15.35
CA PRO A 90 19.28 -6.78 15.74
C PRO A 90 19.37 -7.93 14.73
N SER A 91 20.60 -8.31 14.40
CA SER A 91 20.86 -9.36 13.42
C SER A 91 20.03 -10.61 13.75
N LEU A 92 19.67 -11.37 12.71
CA LEU A 92 18.91 -12.61 12.92
C LEU A 92 19.58 -13.51 13.97
N GLY A 93 20.92 -13.55 14.00
CA GLY A 93 21.70 -14.25 15.02
C GLY A 93 21.45 -13.74 16.44
N GLU A 94 21.49 -12.42 16.66
CA GLU A 94 21.19 -11.82 17.99
C GLU A 94 19.75 -12.08 18.45
N ARG A 95 18.79 -12.13 17.51
CA ARG A 95 17.39 -12.45 17.81
C ARG A 95 17.21 -13.91 18.21
N LEU A 96 17.91 -14.83 17.54
CA LEU A 96 17.87 -16.25 17.84
C LEU A 96 18.57 -16.56 19.18
N SER A 97 19.69 -15.88 19.48
CA SER A 97 20.36 -16.00 20.77
C SER A 97 19.50 -15.51 21.94
N ARG A 98 18.70 -14.45 21.75
CA ARG A 98 17.74 -13.96 22.75
C ARG A 98 16.49 -14.85 22.89
N GLY A 99 16.15 -15.61 21.85
CA GLY A 99 15.03 -16.55 21.86
C GLY A 99 15.31 -17.85 22.63
N ASN A 100 16.58 -18.14 22.95
CA ASN A 100 16.94 -19.35 23.69
C ASN A 100 16.66 -19.25 25.21
N ASP A 101 16.36 -18.04 25.73
CA ASP A 101 16.07 -17.81 27.16
C ASP A 101 14.57 -17.65 27.46
N ALA A 102 13.72 -17.56 26.44
CA ALA A 102 12.27 -17.60 26.61
C ALA A 102 11.79 -19.01 26.29
N GLY A 103 11.62 -19.84 27.32
CA GLY A 103 11.22 -21.24 27.23
C GLY A 103 9.95 -21.47 26.41
N TRP A 104 10.09 -21.59 25.10
CA TRP A 104 9.08 -22.21 24.26
C TRP A 104 9.10 -23.72 24.54
N PRO A 105 7.95 -24.35 24.81
CA PRO A 105 7.91 -25.79 24.97
C PRO A 105 8.34 -26.41 23.65
N VAL A 106 9.46 -27.13 23.68
CA VAL A 106 9.87 -28.03 22.60
C VAL A 106 8.70 -28.98 22.39
N ILE A 107 7.98 -28.82 21.28
CA ILE A 107 6.87 -29.69 20.92
C ILE A 107 7.51 -31.04 20.57
N SER A 108 7.62 -31.90 21.59
CA SER A 108 8.07 -33.28 21.42
C SER A 108 7.06 -33.98 20.52
N ARG A 109 7.45 -34.21 19.26
CA ARG A 109 6.74 -35.12 18.36
C ARG A 109 6.73 -36.50 19.01
N TYR A 110 5.53 -36.97 19.37
CA TYR A 110 5.22 -38.39 19.29
C TYR A 110 4.77 -38.71 17.87
#